data_AF-R9JI50-F1
#
_entry.id   AF-R9JI50-F1
#
_cell.length_a   1.000
_cell.length_b   1.000
_cell.length_c   1.000
_cell.angle_alpha   90.00
_cell.angle_beta   90.00
_cell.angle_gamma   90.00
#
_symmetry.space_group_name_H-M   'P 1'
#
loop_
_entity.id
_entity.type
_entity.pdbx_description
1 polymer ?
#
loop_
_entity_poly.entity_id
_entity_poly.type
_entity_poly.pdbx_seq_one_letter_code
_entity_poly.pdbx_strand_id
1 'polypeptide(L)' 'MKIEMKSLKLLHLVDECIKMHKQIFEDKKMRWDKGDVTGIWRDSDGSVRISYENGQWFHYREEDGNIVLR' A
#
# COMPACT_ATOMS: atom_id res chain seq x y z
N MET A 1 -0.70 -14.14 10.42
CA MET A 1 -2.14 -13.81 10.32
C MET A 1 -2.41 -13.53 8.86
N LYS A 2 -3.30 -14.28 8.20
CA LYS A 2 -3.65 -14.01 6.79
C LYS A 2 -4.55 -12.78 6.78
N ILE A 3 -4.20 -11.74 6.03
CA ILE A 3 -4.96 -10.50 5.95
C ILE A 3 -5.89 -10.60 4.75
N GLU A 4 -7.20 -10.49 4.97
CA GLU A 4 -8.17 -10.26 3.88
C GLU A 4 -8.37 -8.75 3.69
N MET A 5 -7.77 -8.15 2.66
CA MET A 5 -7.79 -6.69 2.42
C MET A 5 -9.21 -6.14 2.29
N LYS A 6 -10.16 -6.95 1.78
CA LYS A 6 -11.58 -6.55 1.67
C LYS A 6 -12.23 -6.28 3.02
N SER A 7 -11.83 -7.01 4.06
CA SER A 7 -12.40 -6.92 5.41
C SER A 7 -11.90 -5.71 6.20
N LEU A 8 -10.78 -5.11 5.78
CA LEU A 8 -10.18 -3.97 6.46
C LEU A 8 -10.92 -2.66 6.12
N LYS A 9 -11.03 -1.79 7.14
CA LYS A 9 -11.39 -0.38 6.94
C LYS A 9 -10.33 0.27 6.05
N LEU A 10 -10.75 1.11 5.12
CA LEU A 10 -9.88 1.70 4.10
C LEU A 10 -8.62 2.37 4.68
N LEU A 11 -8.76 3.16 5.76
CA LEU A 11 -7.61 3.84 6.38
C LEU A 11 -6.60 2.85 6.98
N HIS A 12 -7.09 1.81 7.67
CA HIS A 12 -6.21 0.78 8.23
C HIS A 12 -5.51 -0.03 7.13
N LEU A 13 -6.21 -0.31 6.03
CA LEU A 13 -5.62 -0.97 4.87
C LEU A 13 -4.50 -0.11 4.26
N VAL A 14 -4.72 1.19 4.12
CA VAL A 14 -3.74 2.15 3.62
C VAL A 14 -2.50 2.19 4.53
N ASP A 15 -2.67 2.21 5.84
CA ASP A 15 -1.56 2.18 6.80
C ASP A 15 -0.71 0.91 6.63
N GLU A 16 -1.34 -0.26 6.50
CA GLU A 16 -0.64 -1.54 6.28
C GLU A 16 0.09 -1.56 4.92
N CYS A 17 -0.52 -1.02 3.86
CA CYS A 17 0.12 -0.87 2.55
C CYS A 17 1.37 0.02 2.61
N ILE A 18 1.28 1.18 3.28
CA ILE A 18 2.40 2.12 3.43
C ILE A 18 3.51 1.50 4.27
N LYS A 19 3.16 0.83 5.37
CA LYS A 19 4.11 0.16 6.26
C LYS A 19 4.91 -0.91 5.51
N MET A 20 4.22 -1.77 4.76
CA MET A 20 4.87 -2.78 3.92
C MET A 20 5.78 -2.13 2.86
N HIS A 21 5.32 -1.06 2.19
CA HIS A 21 6.11 -0.39 1.17
C HIS A 21 7.39 0.24 1.74
N LYS A 22 7.29 0.90 2.90
CA LYS A 22 8.45 1.46 3.62
C LYS A 22 9.43 0.36 4.03
N GLN A 23 8.93 -0.79 4.51
CA GLN A 23 9.78 -1.93 4.84
C GLN A 23 10.57 -2.43 3.62
N ILE A 24 9.94 -2.55 2.44
CA ILE A 24 10.64 -2.94 1.19
C ILE A 24 11.79 -1.98 0.86
N PHE A 25 11.58 -0.67 1.06
CA PHE A 25 12.64 0.33 0.83
C PHE A 25 13.77 0.20 1.84
N GLU A 26 13.44 0.01 3.11
CA GLU A 26 14.42 -0.19 4.18
C GLU A 26 15.25 -1.45 3.96
N ASP A 27 14.62 -2.59 3.63
CA ASP A 27 15.29 -3.86 3.35
C ASP A 27 16.25 -3.75 2.16
N LYS A 28 15.88 -2.95 1.16
CA LYS A 28 16.73 -2.64 -0.01
C LYS A 28 17.75 -1.54 0.25
N LYS A 29 17.82 -0.99 1.47
CA LYS A 29 18.67 0.16 1.85
C LYS A 29 18.44 1.38 0.95
N MET A 30 17.22 1.56 0.47
CA MET A 30 16.80 2.69 -0.36
C MET A 30 16.18 3.79 0.51
N ARG A 31 16.44 5.05 0.14
CA ARG A 31 15.81 6.20 0.80
C ARG A 31 14.36 6.33 0.37
N TRP A 32 13.45 6.59 1.32
CA TRP A 32 12.08 6.98 1.02
C TRP A 32 12.04 8.36 0.38
N ASP A 33 11.49 8.44 -0.83
CA ASP A 33 11.40 9.66 -1.65
C ASP A 33 9.97 9.96 -2.11
N LYS A 34 8.97 9.22 -1.60
CA LYS A 34 7.57 9.38 -2.04
C LYS A 34 6.90 10.60 -1.45
N GLY A 35 7.33 11.02 -0.26
CA GLY A 35 6.62 12.02 0.55
C GLY A 35 5.39 11.42 1.23
N ASP A 36 4.42 12.28 1.52
CA ASP A 36 3.14 11.91 2.15
C ASP A 36 2.10 11.41 1.14
N VAL A 37 1.03 10.82 1.65
CA VAL A 37 -0.10 10.35 0.83
C VAL A 37 -0.94 11.54 0.39
N THR A 38 -1.22 11.62 -0.90
CA THR A 38 -2.04 12.69 -1.52
C THR A 38 -3.41 12.21 -1.98
N GLY A 39 -3.63 10.90 -2.07
CA GLY A 39 -4.85 10.33 -2.62
C GLY A 39 -4.94 8.82 -2.44
N ILE A 40 -6.17 8.33 -2.28
CA ILE A 40 -6.48 6.92 -2.05
C ILE A 40 -7.65 6.54 -2.94
N TRP A 41 -7.53 5.42 -3.65
CA TRP A 41 -8.59 4.85 -4.46
C TRP A 41 -8.76 3.38 -4.13
N ARG A 42 -9.97 2.94 -3.82
CA ARG A 42 -10.29 1.52 -3.59
C ARG A 42 -11.03 0.95 -4.78
N ASP A 43 -10.50 -0.13 -5.33
CA ASP A 43 -11.10 -0.83 -6.44
C ASP A 43 -12.15 -1.85 -5.98
N SER A 44 -13.07 -2.20 -6.88
CA SER A 44 -14.15 -3.15 -6.60
C SER A 44 -13.65 -4.55 -6.28
N ASP A 45 -12.43 -4.90 -6.73
CA ASP A 45 -11.77 -6.15 -6.40
C ASP A 45 -11.12 -6.15 -5.01
N GLY A 46 -11.21 -5.04 -4.27
CA GLY A 46 -10.66 -4.87 -2.92
C GLY A 46 -9.23 -4.34 -2.90
N SER A 47 -8.57 -4.21 -4.05
CA SER A 47 -7.24 -3.61 -4.16
C SER A 47 -7.30 -2.10 -3.90
N VAL A 48 -6.16 -1.51 -3.56
CA VAL A 48 -6.03 -0.09 -3.22
C VAL A 48 -4.91 0.54 -4.04
N ARG A 49 -5.17 1.74 -4.55
CA ARG A 49 -4.17 2.60 -5.16
C ARG A 49 -3.91 3.80 -4.26
N ILE A 50 -2.63 4.10 -4.03
CA ILE A 50 -2.19 5.23 -3.20
C ILE A 50 -1.33 6.15 -4.05
N SER A 51 -1.66 7.43 -4.07
CA SER A 51 -0.82 8.48 -4.64
C SER A 51 0.01 9.16 -3.57
N TYR A 52 1.22 9.56 -3.94
CA TYR A 52 2.12 10.28 -3.05
C TYR A 52 2.49 11.65 -3.60
N GLU A 53 3.10 12.50 -2.77
CA GLU A 53 3.52 13.87 -3.13
C GLU A 53 4.48 13.93 -4.30
N ASN A 54 5.33 12.91 -4.47
CA ASN A 54 6.24 12.83 -5.61
C ASN A 54 5.54 12.53 -6.96
N GLY A 55 4.21 12.47 -6.98
CA GLY A 55 3.38 12.25 -8.17
C GLY A 55 3.24 10.78 -8.58
N GLN A 56 3.89 9.86 -7.87
CA GLN A 56 3.78 8.42 -8.18
C GLN A 56 2.52 7.81 -7.55
N TRP A 57 1.95 6.86 -8.29
CA TRP A 57 0.84 6.02 -7.86
C TRP A 57 1.33 4.59 -7.71
N PHE A 58 0.89 3.92 -6.66
CA PHE A 58 1.24 2.52 -6.39
C PHE A 58 -0.01 1.70 -6.19
N HIS A 59 -0.01 0.47 -6.74
CA HIS A 59 -1.12 -0.46 -6.65
C HIS A 59 -0.80 -1.55 -5.63
N TYR A 60 -1.70 -1.73 -4.69
CA TYR A 60 -1.62 -2.72 -3.62
C TYR A 60 -2.76 -3.70 -3.76
N ARG A 61 -2.45 -4.99 -3.72
CA ARG A 61 -3.43 -6.07 -3.79
C ARG A 61 -3.07 -7.18 -2.83
N GLU A 62 -4.05 -8.03 -2.57
CA GLU A 62 -3.87 -9.22 -1.75
C GLU A 62 -3.46 -10.39 -2.64
N GLU A 63 -2.38 -11.07 -2.28
CA GLU A 63 -1.99 -12.37 -2.84
C GLU A 63 -1.70 -13.34 -1.69
N ASP A 64 -2.45 -14.45 -1.64
CA ASP A 64 -2.34 -15.49 -0.61
C ASP A 64 -2.38 -14.96 0.84
N GLY A 65 -3.19 -13.91 1.08
CA GLY A 65 -3.33 -13.26 2.38
C GLY A 65 -2.19 -12.31 2.75
N ASN A 66 -1.33 -11.96 1.79
CA ASN A 66 -0.27 -10.95 1.94
C ASN A 66 -0.56 -9.74 1.04
N ILE A 67 -0.19 -8.55 1.50
CA ILE A 67 -0.24 -7.34 0.67
C ILE A 67 1.00 -7.33 -0.21
N VAL A 68 0.80 -7.22 -1.53
CA VAL A 68 1.89 -7.07 -2.49
C VAL A 68 1.79 -5.74 -3.21
N LEU A 69 2.95 -5.15 -3.50
CA LEU A 69 3.10 -3.98 -4.34
C LEU A 69 3.22 -4.40 -5.80
N ARG A 70 2.40 -3.82 -6.69
CA ARG A 70 2.47 -4.04 -8.14
C ARG A 70 2.61 -2.73 -8.92
#